data_AF-A0AA38CXQ2-F1
#
_entry.id   AF-A0AA38CXQ2-F1
#
_cell.length_a   1.000
_cell.length_b   1.000
_cell.length_c   1.000
_cell.angle_alpha   90.00
_cell.angle_beta   90.00
_cell.angle_gamma   90.00
#
_symmetry.space_group_name_H-M   'P 1'
#
loop_
_entity.id
_entity.type
_entity.pdbx_description
1 polymer ?
#
loop_
_entity_poly.entity_id
_entity_poly.type
_entity_poly.pdbx_seq_one_letter_code
_entity_poly.pdbx_strand_id
1 'polypeptide(L)'
;HLLVAMEITLTHEGITQLIEGGSNVDPTFQILHLSSLRSILNTGAQHRVDLSDGIHFQTALLPSKFASRVTDKSIQEGSIVCLHKSLVRMIKSEL
;
A
#
# COMPACT_ATOMS: atom_id res chain seq x y z
N HIS A 1 -22.61 4.21 26.71
CA HIS A 1 -22.09 3.36 25.62
C HIS A 1 -20.60 3.14 25.87
N LEU A 2 -20.21 1.93 26.25
CA LEU A 2 -18.81 1.58 26.46
C LEU A 2 -18.17 1.42 25.07
N LEU A 3 -17.39 2.40 24.63
CA LEU A 3 -16.46 2.20 23.51
C LEU A 3 -15.31 1.37 24.07
N VAL A 4 -15.39 0.05 23.88
CA VAL A 4 -14.20 -0.79 23.96
C VAL A 4 -13.28 -0.29 22.86
N ALA A 5 -12.12 0.26 23.21
CA ALA A 5 -11.14 0.69 22.21
C ALA A 5 -10.71 -0.55 21.42
N MET A 6 -11.09 -0.63 20.15
CA MET A 6 -10.63 -1.66 19.23
C MET A 6 -9.31 -1.18 18.63
N GLU A 7 -8.22 -1.86 18.96
CA GLU A 7 -6.91 -1.60 18.38
C GLU A 7 -6.77 -2.39 17.07
N ILE A 8 -6.31 -1.71 16.02
CA ILE A 8 -5.93 -2.34 14.76
C ILE A 8 -4.41 -2.29 14.67
N THR A 9 -3.77 -3.46 14.54
CA THR A 9 -2.32 -3.56 14.49
C THR A 9 -1.83 -3.55 13.05
N LEU A 10 -0.84 -2.70 12.77
CA LEU A 10 -0.06 -2.74 11.53
C LEU A 10 1.13 -3.69 11.70
N THR A 11 1.62 -4.24 10.60
CA THR A 11 2.80 -5.12 10.65
C THR A 11 4.04 -4.29 10.93
N HIS A 12 4.46 -4.24 12.19
CA HIS A 12 5.66 -3.54 12.65
C HIS A 12 6.88 -3.87 11.79
N GLU A 13 7.57 -2.84 11.29
CA GLU A 13 8.72 -2.94 10.36
C GLU A 13 8.44 -3.72 9.06
N GLY A 14 7.16 -3.89 8.69
CA GLY A 14 6.76 -4.66 7.53
C GLY A 14 7.33 -4.11 6.21
N ILE A 15 7.57 -2.80 6.10
CA ILE A 15 8.18 -2.21 4.90
C ILE A 15 9.64 -2.62 4.78
N THR A 16 10.42 -2.50 5.86
CA THR A 16 11.83 -2.92 5.88
C THR A 16 11.96 -4.40 5.55
N GLN A 17 11.12 -5.23 6.18
CA GLN A 17 11.10 -6.67 5.92
C GLN A 17 10.76 -6.98 4.45
N LEU A 18 9.78 -6.29 3.85
CA LEU A 18 9.47 -6.47 2.43
C LEU A 18 10.65 -6.09 1.52
N ILE A 19 11.35 -5.00 1.82
CA ILE A 19 12.49 -4.51 1.03
C ILE A 19 13.69 -5.46 1.13
N GLU A 20 13.95 -6.00 2.31
CA GLU A 20 15.06 -6.92 2.58
C GLU A 20 14.79 -8.35 2.10
N GLY A 21 13.60 -8.62 1.54
CA GLY A 21 13.20 -9.95 1.10
C GLY A 21 12.77 -10.87 2.24
N GLY A 22 12.47 -10.31 3.41
CA GLY A 22 11.85 -10.99 4.54
C GLY A 22 10.49 -11.58 4.17
N SER A 23 10.24 -12.80 4.65
CA SER A 23 8.99 -13.53 4.41
C SER A 23 7.96 -13.18 5.47
N ASN A 24 7.41 -11.96 5.45
CA ASN A 24 6.19 -11.72 6.21
C ASN A 24 5.00 -12.18 5.37
N VAL A 25 4.32 -13.22 5.84
CA VAL A 25 3.12 -13.74 5.16
C VAL A 25 2.02 -12.74 5.45
N ASP A 26 1.67 -11.95 4.44
CA ASP A 26 0.54 -11.04 4.44
C ASP A 26 0.65 -9.82 5.39
N PRO A 27 1.63 -8.91 5.17
CA PRO A 27 1.78 -7.73 6.00
C PRO A 27 0.58 -6.78 5.87
N THR A 28 0.21 -6.17 6.98
CA THR A 28 -0.89 -5.22 7.13
C THR A 28 -0.35 -3.79 7.21
N PHE A 29 -0.84 -2.92 6.33
CA PHE A 29 -0.43 -1.52 6.21
C PHE A 29 -1.64 -0.58 6.19
N GLN A 30 -1.41 0.68 6.52
CA GLN A 30 -2.35 1.77 6.30
C GLN A 30 -2.04 2.49 4.99
N ILE A 31 -3.07 2.85 4.23
CA ILE A 31 -2.94 3.79 3.12
C ILE A 31 -2.92 5.22 3.67
N LEU A 32 -1.80 5.91 3.49
CA LEU A 32 -1.66 7.31 3.89
C LEU A 32 -2.17 8.26 2.80
N HIS A 33 -1.79 8.00 1.55
CA HIS A 33 -2.17 8.84 0.42
C HIS A 33 -2.50 7.99 -0.82
N LEU A 34 -3.49 8.43 -1.59
CA LEU A 34 -3.93 7.75 -2.81
C LEU A 34 -4.11 8.76 -3.93
N SER A 35 -3.39 8.59 -5.04
CA SER A 35 -3.46 9.50 -6.19
C SER A 35 -3.55 8.76 -7.53
N SER A 36 -4.30 9.33 -8.47
CA SER A 36 -4.34 8.82 -9.84
C SER A 36 -3.17 9.40 -10.63
N LEU A 37 -2.39 8.54 -11.27
CA LEU A 37 -1.39 8.93 -12.25
C LEU A 37 -2.08 9.06 -13.62
N ARG A 38 -1.94 10.22 -14.26
CA ARG A 38 -2.35 10.37 -15.66
C ARG A 38 -1.38 9.56 -16.52
N SER A 39 -1.86 8.49 -17.14
CA SER A 39 -1.09 7.78 -18.16
C SER A 39 -1.00 8.65 -19.42
N ILE A 40 0.22 9.05 -19.79
CA ILE A 40 0.50 9.75 -21.06
C ILE A 40 0.34 8.78 -22.25
N LEU A 41 0.31 7.46 -22.00
CA LEU A 41 0.41 6.40 -23.01
C LEU A 41 -0.82 5.48 -23.10
N ASN A 42 -1.99 5.87 -22.58
CA ASN A 42 -3.23 5.09 -22.67
C ASN A 42 -3.17 3.66 -22.08
N THR A 43 -2.21 3.38 -21.19
CA THR A 43 -2.00 2.05 -20.59
C THR A 43 -2.93 1.72 -19.42
N GLY A 44 -4.06 2.42 -19.31
CA GLY A 44 -5.02 2.32 -18.20
C GLY A 44 -4.65 3.21 -17.00
N ALA A 45 -5.64 3.47 -16.12
CA ALA A 45 -5.42 4.27 -14.92
C ALA A 45 -4.46 3.54 -13.96
N GLN A 46 -3.32 4.17 -13.68
CA GLN A 46 -2.42 3.73 -12.61
C GLN A 46 -2.69 4.59 -11.38
N HIS A 47 -2.71 3.96 -10.21
CA HIS A 47 -2.81 4.69 -8.94
C HIS A 47 -1.51 4.53 -8.18
N ARG A 48 -1.00 5.63 -7.64
CA ARG A 48 0.09 5.65 -6.68
C ARG A 48 -0.51 5.63 -5.28
N VAL A 49 0.06 4.79 -4.41
CA VAL A 49 -0.40 4.60 -3.04
C VAL A 49 0.80 4.73 -2.12
N ASP A 50 0.68 5.54 -1.08
CA ASP A 50 1.67 5.59 -0.01
C ASP A 50 1.18 4.68 1.13
N LEU A 51 1.94 3.63 1.41
CA LEU A 51 1.64 2.62 2.44
C LEU A 51 2.49 2.88 3.68
N SER A 52 1.92 2.70 4.87
CA SER A 52 2.65 2.80 6.14
C SER A 52 2.46 1.56 7.00
N ASP A 53 3.53 1.19 7.69
CA ASP A 53 3.58 0.12 8.68
C ASP A 53 3.50 0.63 10.13
N GLY A 54 3.23 1.94 10.30
CA GLY A 54 3.20 2.64 11.58
C GLY A 54 4.53 3.26 12.00
N ILE A 55 5.64 2.93 11.33
CA ILE A 55 6.98 3.49 11.58
C ILE A 55 7.55 4.11 10.31
N HIS A 56 7.52 3.35 9.24
CA HIS A 56 7.99 3.69 7.92
C HIS A 56 6.80 3.95 6.99
N PHE A 57 7.09 4.58 5.86
CA PHE A 57 6.18 4.62 4.74
C PHE A 57 6.92 4.40 3.43
N GLN A 58 6.22 3.83 2.45
CA GLN A 58 6.77 3.55 1.14
C GLN A 58 5.70 3.77 0.06
N THR A 59 6.10 4.43 -1.02
CA THR A 59 5.27 4.56 -2.20
C THR A 59 5.25 3.24 -2.99
N ALA A 60 4.05 2.82 -3.38
CA ALA A 60 3.77 1.69 -4.25
C ALA A 60 2.85 2.08 -5.42
N LEU A 61 2.82 1.23 -6.44
CA LEU A 61 1.84 1.31 -7.53
C LEU A 61 0.74 0.28 -7.30
N LEU A 62 -0.51 0.73 -7.34
CA LEU A 62 -1.66 -0.16 -7.29
C LEU A 62 -1.86 -0.81 -8.66
N PRO A 63 -1.92 -2.15 -8.74
CA PRO A 63 -2.25 -2.84 -9.98
C PRO A 63 -3.61 -2.39 -10.54
N SER A 64 -3.70 -2.20 -11.86
CA SER A 64 -4.91 -1.71 -12.54
C SER A 64 -6.16 -2.57 -12.28
N LYS A 65 -5.98 -3.87 -11.99
CA LYS A 65 -7.07 -4.77 -11.57
C LYS A 65 -7.80 -4.34 -10.30
N PHE A 66 -7.21 -3.45 -9.50
CA PHE A 66 -7.84 -2.87 -8.30
C PHE A 66 -8.34 -1.44 -8.53
N ALA A 67 -8.28 -0.89 -9.74
CA ALA A 67 -8.73 0.48 -10.02
C ALA A 67 -10.23 0.69 -9.73
N SER A 68 -11.06 -0.34 -9.95
CA SER A 68 -12.48 -0.30 -9.57
C SER A 68 -12.67 -0.09 -8.07
N ARG A 69 -11.80 -0.67 -7.25
CA ARG A 69 -11.83 -0.56 -5.78
C ARG A 69 -11.49 0.85 -5.26
N VAL A 70 -10.73 1.61 -6.05
CA VAL A 70 -10.51 3.03 -5.77
C VAL A 70 -11.76 3.83 -6.12
N THR A 71 -12.38 3.52 -7.25
CA THR A 71 -13.58 4.22 -7.75
C THR A 71 -14.78 4.01 -6.82
N ASP A 72 -14.95 2.80 -6.30
CA ASP A 72 -16.02 2.45 -5.35
C ASP A 72 -15.70 2.78 -3.88
N LYS A 73 -14.52 3.37 -3.62
CA LYS A 73 -14.00 3.75 -2.29
C LYS A 73 -13.78 2.58 -1.32
N SER A 74 -13.76 1.33 -1.78
CA SER A 74 -13.35 0.18 -0.96
C SER A 74 -11.84 0.13 -0.69
N ILE A 75 -11.05 0.92 -1.43
CA ILE A 75 -9.66 1.28 -1.15
C ILE A 75 -9.58 2.81 -1.21
N GLN A 76 -9.24 3.44 -0.10
CA GLN A 76 -9.11 4.90 0.01
C GLN A 76 -8.06 5.28 1.08
N GLU A 77 -7.79 6.57 1.22
CA GLU A 77 -6.95 7.07 2.31
C GLU A 77 -7.52 6.66 3.68
N GLY A 78 -6.64 6.26 4.58
CA GLY A 78 -6.99 5.70 5.88
C GLY A 78 -7.39 4.22 5.88
N SER A 79 -7.59 3.59 4.72
CA SER A 79 -7.86 2.15 4.65
C SER A 79 -6.71 1.33 5.20
N ILE A 80 -7.05 0.27 5.96
CA ILE A 80 -6.11 -0.77 6.38
C ILE A 80 -6.17 -1.92 5.38
N VAL A 81 -5.02 -2.30 4.82
CA VAL A 81 -4.89 -3.28 3.75
C VAL A 81 -3.88 -4.36 4.10
N CYS A 82 -4.24 -5.60 3.78
CA CYS A 82 -3.38 -6.77 3.93
C CYS A 82 -2.81 -7.16 2.55
N LEU A 83 -1.48 -7.24 2.42
CA LEU A 83 -0.84 -7.53 1.14
C LEU A 83 -0.56 -9.02 0.97
N HIS A 84 -1.47 -9.75 0.32
CA HIS A 84 -1.27 -11.18 0.06
C HIS A 84 -0.20 -11.50 -0.99
N LYS A 85 0.02 -10.57 -1.93
CA LYS A 85 1.04 -10.68 -2.98
C LYS A 85 1.59 -9.30 -3.31
N SER A 86 2.87 -9.09 -3.06
CA SER A 86 3.62 -7.89 -3.41
C SER A 86 4.80 -8.22 -4.31
N LEU A 87 5.08 -7.35 -5.27
CA LEU A 87 6.32 -7.38 -6.04
C LEU A 87 7.16 -6.18 -5.60
N VAL A 88 8.28 -6.45 -4.95
CA VAL A 88 9.26 -5.42 -4.59
C VAL A 88 10.29 -5.35 -5.70
N ARG A 89 10.45 -4.17 -6.30
CA ARG A 89 11.49 -3.92 -7.30
C ARG A 89 12.39 -2.81 -6.80
N MET A 90 13.64 -3.16 -6.53
CA MET A 90 14.68 -2.19 -6.23
C MET A 90 15.14 -1.53 -7.52
N ILE A 91 14.92 -0.24 -7.66
CA ILE A 91 15.48 0.57 -8.73
C ILE A 91 16.76 1.18 -8.15
N LYS A 92 17.93 0.75 -8.65
CA LYS A 92 19.18 1.42 -8.33
C LYS A 92 19.16 2.79 -9.01
N SER A 93 19.32 3.85 -8.23
CA SER A 93 19.69 5.15 -8.78
C SER A 93 21.17 5.06 -9.12
N GLU A 94 21.52 5.07 -10.40
CA GLU A 94 22.88 5.41 -10.80
C GLU A 94 23.03 6.91 -10.56
N LEU A 95 23.71 7.26 -9.47
CA LEU A 95 24.21 8.60 -9.20
C LEU A 95 25.63 8.73 -9.76
#